data_AF-A0A940CEJ7-F1
#
_entry.id   AF-A0A940CEJ7-F1
#
_cell.length_a   1.000
_cell.length_b   1.000
_cell.length_c   1.000
_cell.angle_alpha   90.00
_cell.angle_beta   90.00
_cell.angle_gamma   90.00
#
_symmetry.space_group_name_H-M   'P 1'
#
loop_
_entity.id
_entity.type
_entity.pdbx_description
1 polymer ?
#
loop_
_entity_poly.entity_id
_entity_poly.type
_entity_poly.pdbx_seq_one_letter_code
_entity_poly.pdbx_strand_id
1 'polypeptide(L)' 'MTDVYKIYGDIIDLPNHRSEKRPHMSMSDRAAQFAPFAALRGYDEQIDSSTAGVLGADYRNDLFADEDNYIETGDVD' A
#
# COMPACT_ATOMS: atom_id res chain seq x y z
N MET A 1 -13.04 -16.11 8.85
CA MET A 1 -13.43 -14.86 9.54
C MET A 1 -12.31 -14.48 10.50
N THR A 2 -11.41 -13.61 10.09
CA THR A 2 -10.21 -13.19 10.85
C THR A 2 -10.59 -12.39 12.10
N ASP A 3 -9.79 -12.46 13.16
CA ASP A 3 -10.09 -11.78 14.45
C ASP A 3 -10.21 -10.25 14.33
N VAL A 4 -9.73 -9.66 13.23
CA VAL A 4 -9.92 -8.25 12.86
C VAL A 4 -11.41 -7.87 12.83
N TYR A 5 -12.28 -8.73 12.29
CA TYR A 5 -13.72 -8.50 12.21
C TYR A 5 -14.42 -8.50 13.58
N LYS A 6 -13.81 -9.11 14.61
CA LYS A 6 -14.35 -9.11 15.98
C LYS A 6 -13.99 -7.85 16.77
N ILE A 7 -12.83 -7.26 16.49
CA ILE A 7 -12.30 -6.12 17.25
C ILE A 7 -12.83 -4.79 16.69
N TYR A 8 -13.09 -4.71 15.38
CA TYR A 8 -13.46 -3.47 14.70
C TYR A 8 -14.80 -3.55 13.95
N GLY A 9 -15.59 -4.60 14.16
CA GLY A 9 -16.86 -4.81 13.45
C GLY A 9 -17.89 -3.68 13.69
N ASP A 10 -17.73 -2.91 14.75
CA ASP A 10 -18.55 -1.73 15.06
C ASP A 10 -18.14 -0.46 14.30
N ILE A 11 -16.94 -0.42 13.72
CA ILE A 11 -16.40 0.75 13.02
C ILE A 11 -16.02 0.52 11.55
N ILE A 12 -15.87 -0.72 11.10
CA ILE A 12 -15.33 -1.06 9.78
C ILE A 12 -16.19 -0.56 8.61
N ASP A 13 -17.51 -0.52 8.80
CA ASP A 13 -18.49 -0.10 7.78
C ASP A 13 -18.92 1.37 7.93
N LEU A 14 -18.32 2.12 8.86
CA LEU A 14 -18.68 3.51 9.07
C LEU A 14 -18.22 4.39 7.89
N PRO A 15 -19.01 5.41 7.51
CA PRO A 15 -18.61 6.33 6.46
C PRO A 15 -17.35 7.08 6.87
N ASN A 16 -16.33 7.02 6.00
CA ASN A 16 -15.09 7.78 6.18
C ASN A 16 -15.38 9.29 6.20
N HIS A 17 -15.01 9.96 7.29
CA HIS A 17 -15.17 11.40 7.41
C HIS A 17 -14.38 12.13 6.30
N ARG A 18 -15.08 12.99 5.56
CA ARG A 18 -14.46 13.93 4.61
C ARG A 18 -14.72 15.35 5.10
N SER A 19 -13.65 16.13 5.17
CA SER A 19 -13.75 17.52 5.59
C SER A 19 -14.39 18.36 4.48
N GLU A 20 -15.40 19.16 4.83
CA GLU A 20 -16.08 20.06 3.89
C GLU A 20 -15.21 21.26 3.47
N LYS A 21 -14.27 21.67 4.33
CA LYS A 21 -13.48 22.90 4.15
C LYS A 21 -12.13 22.66 3.50
N ARG A 22 -11.51 21.52 3.80
CA ARG A 22 -10.18 21.12 3.32
C ARG A 22 -10.35 20.05 2.25
N PRO A 23 -10.12 20.36 0.96
CA PRO A 23 -10.19 19.38 -0.10
C PRO A 23 -9.11 18.31 0.09
N HIS A 24 -9.43 17.08 -0.32
CA HIS A 24 -8.44 16.01 -0.35
C HIS A 24 -7.38 16.29 -1.42
N MET A 25 -6.16 15.89 -1.11
CA MET A 25 -5.05 15.99 -2.04
C MET A 25 -5.21 14.96 -3.16
N SER A 26 -4.94 15.38 -4.42
CA SER A 26 -5.00 14.47 -5.57
C SER A 26 -4.00 13.32 -5.40
N MET A 27 -4.18 12.21 -6.12
CA MET A 27 -3.21 11.11 -6.09
C MET A 27 -1.82 11.57 -6.57
N SER A 28 -1.77 12.48 -7.55
CA SER A 28 -0.52 13.05 -8.05
C SER A 28 0.18 13.90 -6.99
N ASP A 29 -0.57 14.77 -6.31
CA ASP A 29 -0.02 15.62 -5.24
C ASP A 29 0.39 14.77 -4.02
N ARG A 30 -0.30 13.65 -3.76
CA ARG A 30 0.15 12.61 -2.81
C ARG A 30 1.50 12.03 -3.20
N ALA A 31 1.68 11.64 -4.46
CA ALA A 31 2.95 11.11 -4.95
C ALA A 31 4.08 12.14 -4.90
N ALA A 32 3.79 13.41 -5.16
CA ALA A 32 4.78 14.50 -5.15
C ALA A 32 5.46 14.69 -3.77
N GLN A 33 4.82 14.30 -2.67
CA GLN A 33 5.47 14.30 -1.34
C GLN A 33 6.69 13.38 -1.28
N PHE A 34 6.72 12.34 -2.12
CA PHE A 34 7.82 11.38 -2.25
C PHE A 34 8.80 11.72 -3.38
N ALA A 35 8.60 12.85 -4.08
CA ALA A 35 9.54 13.37 -5.07
C ALA A 35 11.01 13.52 -4.60
N PRO A 36 11.34 13.89 -3.34
CA PRO A 36 12.75 13.98 -2.92
C PRO A 36 13.53 12.65 -3.01
N PHE A 37 12.84 11.51 -3.12
CA PHE A 37 13.47 10.19 -3.31
C PHE A 37 13.47 9.72 -4.77
N ALA A 38 12.95 10.52 -5.71
CA ALA A 38 12.90 10.15 -7.12
C ALA A 38 14.30 9.94 -7.73
N ALA A 39 15.32 10.62 -7.21
CA ALA A 39 16.71 10.47 -7.63
C ALA A 39 17.31 9.09 -7.30
N LEU A 40 16.66 8.30 -6.42
CA LEU A 40 17.10 6.94 -6.11
C LEU A 40 16.76 5.91 -7.20
N ARG A 41 15.99 6.29 -8.23
CA ARG A 41 15.71 5.42 -9.40
C ARG A 41 16.94 5.03 -10.24
N GLY A 42 18.14 5.50 -9.88
CA GLY A 42 19.42 5.05 -10.46
C GLY A 42 20.28 4.22 -9.50
N TYR A 43 19.79 3.98 -8.28
CA TYR A 43 20.46 3.20 -7.24
C TYR A 43 19.76 1.85 -6.98
N ASP A 44 18.92 1.40 -7.91
CA ASP A 44 18.16 0.15 -7.79
C ASP A 44 19.10 -1.03 -7.47
N GLU A 45 20.27 -1.11 -8.11
CA GLU A 45 21.30 -2.13 -7.81
C GLU A 45 21.90 -2.01 -6.40
N GLN A 46 22.07 -0.80 -5.87
CA GLN A 46 22.63 -0.58 -4.52
C GLN A 46 21.58 -0.84 -3.44
N ILE A 47 20.31 -0.51 -3.71
CA ILE A 47 19.16 -0.83 -2.85
C ILE A 47 18.96 -2.35 -2.82
N ASP A 48 19.01 -3.03 -3.97
CA ASP A 48 18.89 -4.48 -4.07
C ASP A 48 20.05 -5.20 -3.33
N SER A 49 21.28 -4.72 -3.48
CA SER A 49 22.44 -5.24 -2.77
C SER A 49 22.34 -5.02 -1.25
N SER A 50 21.92 -3.83 -0.81
CA SER A 50 21.76 -3.52 0.61
C SER A 50 20.61 -4.27 1.26
N THR A 51 19.46 -4.41 0.58
CA THR A 51 18.30 -5.15 1.08
C THR A 51 18.55 -6.66 1.11
N ALA A 52 19.29 -7.22 0.15
CA ALA A 52 19.70 -8.61 0.18
C ALA A 52 20.54 -8.95 1.43
N GLY A 53 21.31 -8.00 1.96
CA GLY A 53 22.09 -8.18 3.19
C GLY A 53 21.28 -8.08 4.49
N VAL A 54 20.15 -7.35 4.48
CA VAL A 54 19.29 -7.14 5.67
C VAL A 54 18.18 -8.19 5.75
N LEU A 55 17.63 -8.59 4.60
CA LEU A 55 16.50 -9.49 4.53
C LEU A 55 16.99 -10.91 4.21
N GLY A 56 17.98 -11.10 3.36
CA GLY A 56 18.31 -12.41 2.79
C GLY A 56 17.67 -12.54 1.41
N ALA A 57 18.24 -13.37 0.54
CA ALA A 57 17.88 -13.45 -0.89
C ALA A 57 16.44 -13.92 -1.17
N ASP A 58 15.73 -14.35 -0.13
CA ASP A 58 14.51 -15.15 -0.21
C ASP A 58 13.23 -14.27 -0.21
N TYR A 59 13.36 -12.96 0.07
CA TYR A 59 12.23 -12.06 0.38
C TYR A 59 11.57 -11.39 -0.83
N ARG A 60 12.08 -11.61 -2.05
CA ARG A 60 11.53 -10.96 -3.26
C ARG A 60 10.31 -11.69 -3.84
N ASN A 61 10.10 -12.96 -3.52
CA ASN A 61 8.98 -13.72 -4.09
C ASN A 61 7.69 -13.63 -3.27
N ASP A 62 7.75 -13.46 -1.95
CA ASP A 62 6.55 -13.59 -1.10
C ASP A 62 5.67 -12.34 -1.07
N LEU A 63 6.16 -11.18 -1.51
CA LEU A 63 5.41 -9.92 -1.45
C LEU A 63 4.60 -9.60 -2.73
N PHE A 64 4.92 -10.28 -3.83
CA PHE A 64 4.27 -10.10 -5.15
C PHE A 64 3.63 -11.38 -5.70
N ALA A 65 3.73 -12.50 -4.99
CA ALA A 65 3.16 -13.79 -5.41
C ALA A 65 1.64 -13.87 -5.26
N ASP A 66 1.02 -12.99 -4.49
CA ASP A 66 -0.43 -12.95 -4.34
C ASP A 66 -1.07 -12.04 -5.41
N GLU A 67 -0.88 -12.38 -6.69
CA GLU A 67 -1.74 -11.91 -7.79
C GLU A 67 -3.22 -12.34 -7.58
N ASP A 68 -3.48 -13.20 -6.59
CA ASP A 68 -4.81 -13.61 -6.12
C ASP A 68 -5.50 -12.56 -5.21
N ASN A 69 -4.83 -11.45 -4.85
CA ASN A 69 -5.50 -10.34 -4.17
C ASN A 69 -6.20 -9.40 -5.17
N TYR A 70 -6.87 -10.02 -6.14
CA TYR A 70 -7.86 -9.40 -7.00
C TYR A 70 -8.99 -8.92 -6.08
N ILE A 71 -9.15 -7.61 -5.92
CA ILE A 71 -10.43 -7.08 -5.44
C ILE A 71 -11.41 -7.36 -6.59
N GLU A 72 -12.06 -8.52 -6.57
CA GLU A 72 -13.26 -8.75 -7.38
C GLU A 72 -14.25 -7.65 -6.98
N THR A 73 -14.36 -6.62 -7.81
CA THR A 73 -15.58 -5.81 -7.84
C THR A 73 -16.66 -6.70 -8.45
N GLY A 74 -17.14 -7.64 -7.65
CA GLY A 74 -18.30 -8.46 -7.98
C GLY A 74 -19.53 -7.58 -7.96
N ASP A 75 -20.18 -7.48 -9.11
CA ASP A 75 -21.54 -7.01 -9.24
C ASP A 75 -22.43 -7.71 -8.18
N VAL A 76 -23.05 -6.92 -7.31
CA VAL A 76 -24.09 -7.40 -6.39
C VAL A 76 -25.41 -6.87 -6.94
N ASP A 77 -26.27 -7.80 -7.39
CA ASP A 77 -27.66 -7.55 -7.79
C ASP A 77 -28.46 -6.73 -6.74
#